data_AF-A0A4Q4CWT9-F1
#
_entry.id   AF-A0A4Q4CWT9-F1
#
_cell.length_a   1.000
_cell.length_b   1.000
_cell.length_c   1.000
_cell.angle_alpha   90.00
_cell.angle_beta   90.00
_cell.angle_gamma   90.00
#
_symmetry.space_group_name_H-M   'P 1'
#
loop_
_entity.id
_entity.type
_entity.pdbx_description
1 polymer ?
#
loop_
_entity_poly.entity_id
_entity_poly.type
_entity_poly.pdbx_seq_one_letter_code
_entity_poly.pdbx_strand_id
1 'polypeptide(L)'
;MVEIALTRLDTELPLPTYAHPGDAGADLHASTSATLAPGERALVPTGIAIALPAGYAAFVHPRSGLALRHGISVVNTPGTIDAGYRGEIKVLLVNHDLHDSFAVERGDR
;
A
#
# COMPACT_ATOMS: atom_id res chain seq x y z
N MET A 1 -8.65 -16.42 14.30
CA MET A 1 -8.35 -15.32 13.36
C MET A 1 -8.78 -14.02 14.01
N VAL A 2 -8.04 -12.94 13.78
CA VAL A 2 -8.42 -11.60 14.27
C VAL A 2 -9.24 -10.93 13.18
N GLU A 3 -10.45 -10.49 13.52
CA GLU A 3 -11.27 -9.71 12.60
C GLU A 3 -10.78 -8.26 12.58
N ILE A 4 -10.61 -7.70 11.38
CA ILE A 4 -10.19 -6.31 11.17
C ILE A 4 -11.32 -5.61 10.43
N ALA A 5 -11.91 -4.61 11.07
CA ALA A 5 -12.92 -3.79 10.40
C ALA A 5 -12.23 -2.89 9.35
N LEU A 6 -12.82 -2.80 8.17
CA LEU A 6 -12.31 -2.03 7.04
C LEU A 6 -13.43 -1.16 6.46
N THR A 7 -13.11 0.11 6.23
CA THR A 7 -13.97 1.06 5.52
C THR A 7 -13.36 1.36 4.16
N ARG A 8 -14.14 1.17 3.09
CA ARG A 8 -13.80 1.69 1.76
C ARG A 8 -14.19 3.16 1.71
N LEU A 9 -13.17 4.02 1.75
CA LEU A 9 -13.33 5.46 1.51
C LEU A 9 -13.55 5.73 0.03
N ASP A 10 -12.93 4.89 -0.81
CA ASP A 10 -13.21 4.80 -2.24
C ASP A 10 -14.01 3.53 -2.52
N THR A 11 -15.30 3.67 -2.82
CA THR A 11 -16.21 2.54 -3.00
C THR A 11 -16.08 1.85 -4.36
N GLU A 12 -15.36 2.46 -5.31
CA GLU A 12 -15.15 1.90 -6.64
C GLU A 12 -13.97 0.92 -6.68
N LEU A 13 -13.06 1.00 -5.70
CA LEU A 13 -11.95 0.06 -5.60
C LEU A 13 -12.37 -1.27 -4.98
N PRO A 14 -11.75 -2.38 -5.42
CA PRO A 14 -11.95 -3.68 -4.78
C PRO A 14 -11.40 -3.66 -3.34
N LEU A 15 -11.93 -4.56 -2.51
CA LEU A 15 -11.33 -4.82 -1.20
C LEU A 15 -9.92 -5.40 -1.38
N PRO A 16 -8.99 -5.14 -0.42
CA PRO A 16 -7.73 -5.85 -0.38
C PRO A 16 -7.96 -7.37 -0.35
N THR A 17 -7.14 -8.10 -1.09
CA THR A 17 -7.25 -9.57 -1.17
C THR A 17 -5.90 -10.22 -0.92
N TYR A 18 -5.93 -11.40 -0.32
CA TYR A 18 -4.79 -12.30 -0.24
C TYR A 18 -4.68 -13.04 -1.58
N ALA A 19 -3.50 -13.06 -2.18
CA ALA A 19 -3.31 -13.69 -3.48
C ALA A 19 -3.46 -15.22 -3.40
N HIS A 20 -2.96 -15.81 -2.32
CA HIS A 20 -3.01 -17.24 -2.05
C HIS A 20 -3.45 -17.55 -0.60
N PRO A 21 -4.03 -18.75 -0.37
CA PRO A 21 -4.32 -19.20 0.99
C PRO A 21 -3.04 -19.26 1.84
N GLY A 22 -3.06 -18.59 2.99
CA GLY A 22 -1.93 -18.56 3.91
C GLY A 22 -0.93 -17.42 3.69
N ASP A 23 -1.15 -16.57 2.68
CA ASP A 23 -0.33 -15.36 2.50
C ASP A 23 -0.42 -14.43 3.72
N ALA A 24 0.71 -13.82 4.08
CA ALA A 24 0.80 -12.98 5.27
C ALA A 24 0.17 -11.58 5.10
N GLY A 25 0.01 -11.11 3.86
CA GLY A 25 -0.47 -9.76 3.56
C GLY A 25 -1.53 -9.75 2.46
N ALA A 26 -2.44 -8.80 2.55
CA ALA A 26 -3.39 -8.48 1.49
C ALA A 26 -2.85 -7.34 0.63
N ASP A 27 -2.99 -7.45 -0.69
CA ASP A 27 -2.58 -6.38 -1.61
C ASP A 27 -3.50 -5.15 -1.43
N LEU A 28 -2.89 -3.98 -1.24
CA LEU A 28 -3.57 -2.68 -1.25
C LEU A 28 -3.69 -2.19 -2.70
N HIS A 29 -4.65 -1.32 -2.98
CA HIS A 29 -4.82 -0.72 -4.31
C HIS A 29 -4.51 0.78 -4.26
N ALA A 30 -3.91 1.34 -5.31
CA ALA A 30 -3.77 2.78 -5.45
C ALA A 30 -5.12 3.44 -5.78
N SER A 31 -5.54 4.45 -5.02
CA SER A 31 -6.76 5.20 -5.33
C SER A 31 -6.54 6.36 -6.30
N THR A 32 -5.29 6.73 -6.59
CA THR A 32 -4.96 7.77 -7.57
C THR A 32 -3.76 7.36 -8.41
N SER A 33 -3.76 7.71 -9.69
CA SER A 33 -2.57 7.56 -10.53
C SER A 33 -1.48 8.55 -10.13
N ALA A 34 -0.22 8.15 -10.29
CA ALA A 34 0.96 8.98 -10.07
C ALA A 34 2.11 8.50 -10.94
N THR A 35 2.98 9.41 -11.37
CA THR A 35 4.24 9.06 -12.04
C THR A 35 5.39 9.40 -11.12
N LEU A 36 6.29 8.45 -10.87
CA LEU A 36 7.52 8.65 -10.12
C LEU A 36 8.69 8.64 -11.09
N ALA A 37 9.30 9.81 -11.34
CA ALA A 37 10.57 9.85 -12.07
C ALA A 37 11.70 9.20 -11.23
N PRO A 38 12.87 8.90 -11.84
CA PRO A 38 14.02 8.37 -11.11
C PRO A 38 14.35 9.16 -9.82
N GLY A 39 14.38 8.47 -8.68
CA GLY A 39 14.64 9.07 -7.36
C GLY A 39 13.48 9.82 -6.72
N GLU A 40 12.34 9.97 -7.40
CA GLU A 40 11.17 10.66 -6.84
C GLU A 40 10.39 9.78 -5.85
N ARG A 41 9.57 10.44 -5.03
CA ARG A 41 8.64 9.81 -4.10
C ARG A 41 7.28 10.47 -4.16
N ALA A 42 6.23 9.68 -3.96
CA ALA A 42 4.86 10.14 -3.93
C ALA A 42 4.09 9.48 -2.79
N LEU A 43 3.24 10.26 -2.12
CA LEU A 43 2.30 9.72 -1.13
C LEU A 43 1.02 9.29 -1.86
N VAL A 44 0.87 7.99 -2.07
CA VAL A 44 -0.26 7.42 -2.83
C VAL A 44 -1.33 6.92 -1.85
N PRO A 45 -2.55 7.50 -1.89
CA PRO A 45 -3.68 7.01 -1.10
C PRO A 45 -4.17 5.64 -1.56
N THR A 46 -4.78 4.88 -0.65
CA THR A 46 -5.28 3.52 -0.94
C THR A 46 -6.80 3.41 -1.00
N GLY A 47 -7.53 4.46 -0.62
CA GLY A 47 -8.99 4.43 -0.59
C GLY A 47 -9.57 3.58 0.54
N ILE A 48 -8.77 3.14 1.51
CA ILE A 48 -9.26 2.36 2.66
C ILE A 48 -8.77 2.92 4.00
N ALA A 49 -9.56 2.67 5.04
CA ALA A 49 -9.17 2.81 6.44
C ALA A 49 -9.48 1.51 7.18
N ILE A 50 -8.70 1.19 8.21
CA ILE A 50 -8.91 -0.01 9.03
C ILE A 50 -9.03 0.35 10.51
N ALA A 51 -9.64 -0.53 11.29
CA ALA A 51 -9.64 -0.47 12.74
C ALA A 51 -9.04 -1.76 13.29
N LEU A 52 -7.80 -1.66 13.75
CA LEU A 52 -7.11 -2.77 14.41
C LEU A 52 -7.52 -2.85 15.90
N PRO A 53 -7.57 -4.06 16.48
CA PRO A 53 -7.76 -4.21 17.91
C PRO A 53 -6.58 -3.66 18.72
N ALA A 54 -6.82 -3.28 19.97
CA ALA A 54 -5.75 -2.86 20.87
C ALA A 54 -4.70 -3.98 21.04
N GLY A 55 -3.41 -3.60 21.05
CA GLY A 55 -2.29 -4.54 21.13
C GLY A 55 -1.81 -5.08 19.78
N TYR A 56 -2.40 -4.64 18.66
CA TYR A 56 -1.99 -5.00 17.30
C TYR A 56 -1.41 -3.80 16.54
N ALA A 57 -0.57 -4.10 15.55
CA ALA A 57 -0.14 -3.19 14.52
C ALA A 57 -0.28 -3.87 13.16
N ALA A 58 -0.53 -3.10 12.11
CA ALA A 58 -0.40 -3.58 10.74
C ALA A 58 0.83 -2.94 10.09
N PHE A 59 1.40 -3.66 9.11
CA PHE A 59 2.61 -3.24 8.44
C PHE A 59 2.41 -3.18 6.93
N VAL A 60 2.82 -2.09 6.31
CA VAL A 60 2.84 -1.90 4.86
C VAL A 60 4.23 -2.28 4.34
N HIS A 61 4.27 -3.33 3.52
CA HIS A 61 5.48 -3.88 2.91
C HIS A 61 5.46 -3.67 1.38
N PRO A 62 6.61 -3.40 0.74
CA PRO A 62 6.71 -3.37 -0.71
C PRO A 62 6.43 -4.74 -1.32
N ARG A 63 5.80 -4.75 -2.50
CA ARG A 63 5.62 -5.97 -3.29
C ARG A 63 6.93 -6.33 -3.98
N SER A 64 7.44 -7.53 -3.72
CA SER A 64 8.75 -7.99 -4.21
C SER A 64 8.89 -7.92 -5.74
N GLY A 65 7.80 -8.18 -6.48
CA GLY A 65 7.80 -8.11 -7.93
C GLY A 65 8.06 -6.70 -8.48
N LEU A 66 7.50 -5.66 -7.85
CA LEU A 66 7.74 -4.26 -8.26
C LEU A 66 9.13 -3.80 -7.85
N ALA A 67 9.59 -4.19 -6.65
CA ALA A 67 10.94 -3.89 -6.19
C ALA A 67 12.01 -4.47 -7.13
N LEU A 68 11.87 -5.73 -7.53
CA LEU A 68 12.85 -6.39 -8.40
C LEU A 68 12.82 -5.86 -9.85
N ARG A 69 11.63 -5.60 -10.41
CA ARG A 69 11.50 -5.25 -11.84
C ARG A 69 11.60 -3.77 -12.14
N HIS A 70 11.26 -2.90 -11.20
CA HIS A 70 11.11 -1.46 -11.43
C HIS A 70 11.76 -0.60 -10.34
N GLY A 71 12.46 -1.20 -9.37
CA GLY A 71 13.08 -0.44 -8.28
C GLY A 71 12.08 0.25 -7.33
N ILE A 72 10.80 -0.14 -7.35
CA ILE A 72 9.77 0.51 -6.54
C ILE A 72 9.80 -0.01 -5.11
N SER A 73 9.89 0.91 -4.16
CA SER A 73 9.90 0.64 -2.73
C SER A 73 8.96 1.60 -1.98
N VAL A 74 8.93 1.46 -0.66
CA VAL A 74 8.19 2.34 0.25
C VAL A 74 9.20 3.00 1.19
N VAL A 75 9.24 4.33 1.22
CA VAL A 75 10.27 5.11 1.95
C VAL A 75 10.33 4.75 3.44
N ASN A 76 9.18 4.52 4.06
CA ASN A 76 9.07 4.22 5.50
C ASN A 76 8.84 2.73 5.77
N THR A 77 9.30 1.82 4.88
CA THR A 77 9.07 0.38 5.09
C THR A 77 9.83 -0.19 6.31
N PRO A 78 9.20 -1.06 7.12
CA PRO A 78 7.77 -1.38 7.12
C PRO A 78 6.94 -0.20 7.67
N GLY A 79 5.96 0.25 6.88
CA GLY A 79 5.08 1.35 7.28
C GLY A 79 4.15 0.88 8.39
N THR A 80 4.19 1.51 9.57
CA THR A 80 3.40 1.05 10.73
C THR A 80 2.04 1.73 10.79
N ILE A 81 0.98 0.94 10.91
CA ILE A 81 -0.39 1.40 11.18
C ILE A 81 -0.76 1.03 12.63
N ASP A 82 -0.93 2.05 13.47
CA ASP A 82 -1.25 1.87 14.89
C ASP A 82 -2.72 1.47 15.14
N ALA A 83 -2.97 0.80 16.26
CA ALA A 83 -4.32 0.38 16.66
C ALA A 83 -5.34 1.52 16.77
N GLY A 84 -4.89 2.73 17.11
CA GLY A 84 -5.73 3.92 17.21
C GLY A 84 -5.98 4.63 15.88
N TYR A 85 -5.28 4.26 14.81
CA TYR A 85 -5.38 4.95 13.53
C TYR A 85 -6.72 4.65 12.86
N ARG A 86 -7.40 5.71 12.40
CA ARG A 86 -8.68 5.62 11.66
C ARG A 86 -8.67 6.42 10.36
N GLY A 87 -7.53 7.00 10.02
CA GLY A 87 -7.35 7.71 8.76
C GLY A 87 -7.22 6.75 7.58
N GLU A 88 -7.14 7.33 6.39
CA GLU A 88 -6.82 6.59 5.18
C GLU A 88 -5.39 6.04 5.22
N ILE A 89 -5.22 4.76 4.90
CA ILE A 89 -3.89 4.20 4.68
C ILE A 89 -3.31 4.81 3.40
N LYS A 90 -2.10 5.37 3.51
CA LYS A 90 -1.35 5.93 2.37
C LYS A 90 0.03 5.29 2.30
N VAL A 91 0.52 5.06 1.10
CA VAL A 91 1.80 4.42 0.83
C VAL A 91 2.77 5.47 0.30
N LEU A 92 3.89 5.69 0.99
CA LEU A 92 4.92 6.63 0.55
C LEU A 92 5.87 5.91 -0.41
N LEU A 93 5.46 5.79 -1.67
CA LEU A 93 6.23 5.13 -2.72
C LEU A 93 7.48 5.93 -3.06
N VAL A 94 8.55 5.23 -3.44
CA VAL A 94 9.78 5.78 -3.99
C VAL A 94 10.25 4.94 -5.17
N ASN A 95 10.74 5.61 -6.21
CA ASN A 95 11.39 4.98 -7.34
C ASN A 95 12.92 5.00 -7.15
N HIS A 96 13.52 3.84 -6.92
CA HIS A 96 14.97 3.69 -6.85
C HIS A 96 15.64 3.40 -8.19
N ASP A 97 14.88 3.21 -9.27
CA ASP A 97 15.45 3.17 -10.60
C ASP A 97 16.14 4.51 -10.90
N LEU A 98 17.30 4.44 -11.55
CA LEU A 98 18.13 5.61 -11.84
C LEU A 98 17.82 6.25 -13.20
N HIS A 99 16.99 5.59 -14.02
CA HIS A 99 16.82 5.91 -15.42
C HIS A 99 15.35 5.93 -15.84
N ASP A 100 14.57 4.96 -15.38
CA ASP A 100 13.19 4.76 -15.82
C ASP A 100 12.17 5.32 -14.82
N SER A 101 11.19 6.06 -15.34
CA SER A 101 10.02 6.47 -14.57
C SER A 101 9.06 5.29 -14.38
N PHE A 102 8.34 5.29 -13.25
CA PHE A 102 7.29 4.32 -12.98
C PHE A 102 5.93 5.01 -12.89
N ALA A 103 4.97 4.53 -13.69
CA ALA A 103 3.57 4.95 -13.61
C ALA A 103 2.81 4.00 -12.68
N VAL A 104 2.24 4.56 -11.63
CA VAL A 104 1.22 3.92 -10.79
C VAL A 104 -0.12 4.32 -11.38
N GLU A 105 -0.94 3.36 -11.76
CA GLU A 105 -2.30 3.63 -12.20
C GLU A 105 -3.30 3.40 -11.06
N ARG A 106 -4.42 4.15 -11.09
CA ARG A 106 -5.54 3.89 -10.19
C ARG A 106 -5.99 2.42 -10.34
N GLY A 107 -6.03 1.71 -9.22
CA GLY A 107 -6.36 0.28 -9.17
C GLY A 107 -5.15 -0.66 -9.23
N ASP A 108 -3.94 -0.17 -9.44
CA ASP A 108 -2.73 -1.00 -9.32
C ASP A 108 -2.51 -1.48 -7.88
N ARG A 109 -1.83 -2.62 -7.75
CA ARG A 109 -1.44 -3.24 -6.48
C ARG A 109 0.03 -3.03 -6.17
#